data_AF-A0A357D2F5-F1
#
_entry.id   AF-A0A357D2F5-F1
#
_cell.length_a   1.000
_cell.length_b   1.000
_cell.length_c   1.000
_cell.angle_alpha   90.00
_cell.angle_beta   90.00
_cell.angle_gamma   90.00
#
_symmetry.space_group_name_H-M   'P 1'
#
loop_
_entity.id
_entity.type
_entity.pdbx_description
1 polymer ?
#
loop_
_entity_poly.entity_id
_entity_poly.type
_entity_poly.pdbx_seq_one_letter_code
_entity_poly.pdbx_strand_id
1 'polypeptide(L)'
;MDGNQLQILAAMAIYMAVVVGIGFYYAKRASASSDNFLIGGRKLGPWVTAMAAEASDMSGWLLMGLPGVAYFYGLSDAVWTALGLLIGTYLNWLFVAKRLRGYSYLAGDAITIPDFLSNRFKEEKKVIMMISSLFILVFFTVYASSCFVTVGKLFATLFGANYHLMMILGALFVICYTFIGGFLAESASDFM
;
A
#
# COMPACT_ATOMS: atom_id res chain seq x y z
N MET A 1 -20.43 -11.22 23.40
CA MET A 1 -20.24 -11.29 21.94
C MET A 1 -21.31 -12.19 21.38
N ASP A 2 -22.04 -11.73 20.37
CA ASP A 2 -22.98 -12.57 19.62
C ASP A 2 -22.21 -13.57 18.74
N GLY A 3 -22.85 -14.67 18.32
CA GLY A 3 -22.26 -15.70 17.45
C GLY A 3 -21.70 -15.13 16.14
N ASN A 4 -22.37 -14.11 15.57
CA ASN A 4 -21.89 -13.41 14.38
C ASN A 4 -20.57 -12.64 14.64
N GLN A 5 -20.45 -11.97 15.79
CA GLN A 5 -19.21 -11.26 16.14
C GLN A 5 -18.05 -12.24 16.36
N LEU A 6 -18.33 -13.42 16.90
CA LEU A 6 -17.32 -14.46 17.08
C LEU A 6 -16.83 -14.99 15.73
N GLN A 7 -17.71 -15.20 14.76
CA GLN A 7 -17.35 -15.61 13.40
C GLN A 7 -16.49 -14.57 12.68
N ILE A 8 -16.85 -13.28 12.77
CA ILE A 8 -16.06 -12.18 12.21
C ILE A 8 -14.68 -12.15 12.85
N LEU A 9 -14.60 -12.21 14.17
CA LEU A 9 -13.32 -12.22 14.88
C LEU A 9 -12.45 -13.41 14.48
N ALA A 10 -13.02 -14.60 14.37
CA ALA A 10 -12.30 -15.80 13.96
C ALA A 10 -11.75 -15.67 12.53
N ALA A 11 -12.58 -15.20 11.58
CA ALA A 11 -12.15 -14.98 10.20
C ALA A 11 -11.01 -13.95 10.11
N MET A 12 -11.12 -12.84 10.85
CA MET A 12 -10.08 -11.82 10.92
C MET A 12 -8.79 -12.34 11.55
N ALA A 13 -8.89 -13.09 12.65
CA ALA A 13 -7.72 -13.68 13.30
C ALA A 13 -6.99 -14.67 12.39
N ILE A 14 -7.73 -15.50 11.64
CA ILE A 14 -7.16 -16.40 10.64
C ILE A 14 -6.46 -15.61 9.54
N TYR A 15 -7.11 -14.60 8.97
CA TYR A 15 -6.51 -13.73 7.95
C TYR A 15 -5.22 -13.07 8.45
N MET A 16 -5.25 -12.47 9.64
CA MET A 16 -4.08 -11.82 10.25
C MET A 16 -2.95 -12.82 10.51
N ALA A 17 -3.27 -14.04 10.96
CA ALA A 17 -2.28 -15.09 11.15
C ALA A 17 -1.63 -15.52 9.82
N VAL A 18 -2.41 -15.60 8.73
CA VAL A 18 -1.88 -15.90 7.40
C VAL A 18 -0.95 -14.79 6.92
N VAL A 19 -1.33 -13.51 7.04
CA VAL A 19 -0.49 -12.36 6.66
C VAL A 19 0.84 -12.36 7.43
N VAL A 20 0.79 -12.61 8.75
CA VAL A 20 1.99 -12.72 9.58
C VAL A 20 2.84 -13.92 9.16
N GLY A 21 2.21 -15.06 8.83
CA GLY A 21 2.88 -16.24 8.30
C GLY A 21 3.62 -15.96 6.99
N ILE A 22 3.01 -15.20 6.08
CA ILE A 22 3.64 -14.73 4.84
C ILE A 22 4.85 -13.84 5.16
N GLY A 23 4.72 -12.93 6.12
CA GLY A 23 5.82 -12.10 6.61
C GLY A 23 7.03 -12.93 7.07
N PHE A 24 6.79 -13.91 7.95
CA PHE A 24 7.85 -14.81 8.42
C PHE A 24 8.43 -15.71 7.32
N TYR A 25 7.60 -16.15 6.38
CA TYR A 25 8.05 -16.97 5.24
C TYR A 25 9.08 -16.20 4.38
N TYR A 26 8.84 -14.93 4.11
CA TYR A 26 9.75 -14.10 3.32
C TYR A 26 10.89 -13.46 4.12
N ALA A 27 10.85 -13.49 5.46
CA ALA A 27 11.81 -12.81 6.32
C ALA A 27 13.29 -13.09 5.97
N LYS A 28 13.66 -14.36 5.80
CA LYS A 28 15.05 -14.73 5.44
C LYS A 28 15.49 -14.12 4.11
N ARG A 29 14.58 -14.03 3.14
CA ARG A 29 14.86 -13.49 1.81
C ARG A 29 14.90 -11.96 1.84
N ALA A 30 13.98 -11.34 2.58
CA ALA A 30 13.93 -9.90 2.77
C ALA A 30 15.21 -9.39 3.44
N SER A 31 15.70 -10.07 4.49
CA SER A 31 16.93 -9.69 5.19
C SER A 31 18.23 -9.98 4.43
N ALA A 32 18.19 -10.63 3.26
CA ALA A 32 19.39 -11.02 2.52
C ALA A 32 20.10 -9.83 1.85
N SER A 33 19.36 -8.79 1.44
CA SER A 33 19.93 -7.55 0.91
C SER A 33 18.87 -6.44 0.85
N SER A 34 19.30 -5.18 0.79
CA SER A 34 18.40 -4.03 0.59
C SER A 34 17.55 -4.14 -0.68
N ASP A 35 18.10 -4.70 -1.77
CA ASP A 35 17.35 -4.93 -3.02
C ASP A 35 16.24 -5.97 -2.83
N ASN A 36 16.48 -7.02 -2.03
CA ASN A 36 15.43 -7.97 -1.71
C ASN A 36 14.38 -7.36 -0.78
N PHE A 37 14.80 -6.52 0.15
CA PHE A 37 13.88 -5.87 1.10
C PHE A 37 12.98 -4.84 0.40
N LEU A 38 13.54 -3.97 -0.44
CA LEU A 38 12.85 -2.81 -1.00
C LEU A 38 12.10 -3.11 -2.30
N ILE A 39 12.61 -4.01 -3.14
CA ILE A 39 12.03 -4.29 -4.48
C ILE A 39 11.88 -5.78 -4.77
N GLY A 40 12.05 -6.64 -3.76
CA GLY A 40 11.90 -8.09 -3.90
C GLY A 40 12.88 -8.74 -4.88
N GLY A 41 14.02 -8.06 -5.13
CA GLY A 41 14.99 -8.46 -6.14
C GLY A 41 14.42 -8.45 -7.57
N ARG A 42 13.32 -7.70 -7.83
CA ARG A 42 12.64 -7.59 -9.13
C ARG A 42 12.17 -8.93 -9.72
N LYS A 43 11.84 -9.91 -8.87
CA LYS A 43 11.44 -11.27 -9.26
C LYS A 43 9.94 -11.52 -9.24
N LEU A 44 9.12 -10.50 -8.97
CA LEU A 44 7.68 -10.63 -8.93
C LEU A 44 7.09 -10.80 -10.34
N GLY A 45 6.14 -11.72 -10.46
CA GLY A 45 5.41 -11.94 -11.70
C GLY A 45 4.36 -10.86 -11.95
N PRO A 46 3.87 -10.72 -13.19
CA PRO A 46 2.98 -9.62 -13.59
C PRO A 46 1.69 -9.54 -12.77
N TRP A 47 1.11 -10.69 -12.40
CA TRP A 47 -0.13 -10.75 -11.61
C TRP A 47 0.06 -10.21 -10.19
N VAL A 48 1.10 -10.66 -9.51
CA VAL A 48 1.40 -10.22 -8.14
C VAL A 48 1.74 -8.72 -8.14
N THR A 49 2.53 -8.26 -9.12
CA THR A 49 2.85 -6.83 -9.26
C THR A 49 1.61 -5.97 -9.54
N ALA A 50 0.71 -6.43 -10.41
CA ALA A 50 -0.51 -5.69 -10.74
C ALA A 50 -1.44 -5.61 -9.52
N MET A 51 -1.74 -6.74 -8.87
CA MET A 51 -2.62 -6.74 -7.70
C MET A 51 -2.03 -5.99 -6.52
N ALA A 52 -0.72 -6.10 -6.27
CA ALA A 52 -0.06 -5.31 -5.23
C ALA A 52 -0.15 -3.80 -5.48
N ALA A 53 0.04 -3.37 -6.73
CA ALA A 53 -0.12 -1.98 -7.10
C ALA A 53 -1.56 -1.49 -6.89
N GLU A 54 -2.56 -2.27 -7.30
CA GLU A 54 -3.97 -1.91 -7.13
C GLU A 54 -4.43 -1.97 -5.67
N ALA A 55 -3.99 -2.95 -4.88
CA ALA A 55 -4.32 -3.05 -3.46
C ALA A 55 -3.76 -1.83 -2.68
N SER A 56 -2.54 -1.42 -3.03
CA SER A 56 -1.94 -0.18 -2.50
C SER A 56 -2.72 1.07 -2.90
N ASP A 57 -3.24 1.13 -4.14
CA ASP A 57 -4.06 2.25 -4.61
C ASP A 57 -5.45 2.27 -3.94
N MET A 58 -6.09 1.10 -3.84
CA MET A 58 -7.45 0.87 -3.33
C MET A 58 -7.55 0.78 -1.80
N SER A 59 -6.75 1.58 -1.09
CA SER A 59 -6.55 1.53 0.37
C SER A 59 -7.82 1.74 1.22
N GLY A 60 -7.66 2.20 2.47
CA GLY A 60 -8.81 2.56 3.31
C GLY A 60 -9.80 3.55 2.67
N TRP A 61 -9.38 4.27 1.62
CA TRP A 61 -10.26 5.08 0.78
C TRP A 61 -11.37 4.27 0.09
N LEU A 62 -11.10 3.07 -0.43
CA LEU A 62 -12.15 2.31 -1.11
C LEU A 62 -13.23 1.87 -0.11
N LEU A 63 -12.82 1.51 1.11
CA LEU A 63 -13.73 1.06 2.18
C LEU A 63 -14.57 2.20 2.77
N MET A 64 -13.98 3.38 3.00
CA MET A 64 -14.66 4.48 3.68
C MET A 64 -14.98 5.68 2.78
N GLY A 65 -14.10 5.98 1.83
CA GLY A 65 -14.20 7.12 0.93
C GLY A 65 -15.26 6.94 -0.15
N LEU A 66 -15.18 5.88 -0.95
CA LEU A 66 -16.12 5.68 -2.06
C LEU A 66 -17.58 5.48 -1.59
N PRO A 67 -17.88 4.70 -0.54
CA PRO A 67 -19.22 4.69 0.06
C PRO A 67 -19.63 6.04 0.65
N GLY A 68 -18.68 6.81 1.20
CA GLY A 68 -18.91 8.18 1.63
C GLY A 68 -19.37 9.08 0.48
N VAL A 69 -18.71 9.00 -0.69
CA VAL A 69 -19.14 9.71 -1.90
C VAL A 69 -20.56 9.30 -2.29
N ALA A 70 -20.84 8.00 -2.31
CA ALA A 70 -22.19 7.50 -2.62
C ALA A 70 -23.24 8.00 -1.62
N TYR A 71 -22.89 8.09 -0.33
CA TYR A 71 -23.79 8.53 0.73
C TYR A 71 -24.11 10.02 0.65
N PHE A 72 -23.10 10.87 0.40
CA PHE A 72 -23.28 12.33 0.40
C PHE A 72 -23.74 12.89 -0.95
N TYR A 73 -23.28 12.30 -2.06
CA TYR A 73 -23.48 12.83 -3.41
C TYR A 73 -24.30 11.90 -4.31
N GLY A 74 -24.60 10.68 -3.84
CA GLY A 74 -25.42 9.72 -4.54
C GLY A 74 -24.63 8.72 -5.38
N LEU A 75 -25.32 7.67 -5.83
CA LEU A 75 -24.70 6.53 -6.51
C LEU A 75 -24.05 6.92 -7.86
N SER A 76 -24.62 7.89 -8.56
CA SER A 76 -24.09 8.37 -9.84
C SER A 76 -22.65 8.84 -9.70
N ASP A 77 -22.36 9.65 -8.69
CA ASP A 77 -21.02 10.22 -8.50
C ASP A 77 -20.01 9.15 -8.06
N ALA A 78 -20.44 8.18 -7.25
CA ALA A 78 -19.59 7.03 -6.91
C ALA A 78 -19.25 6.18 -8.16
N VAL A 79 -20.22 5.95 -9.05
CA VAL A 79 -19.99 5.19 -10.29
C VAL A 79 -19.06 5.96 -11.23
N TRP A 80 -19.28 7.26 -11.44
CA TRP A 80 -18.38 8.09 -12.26
C TRP A 80 -16.96 8.14 -11.69
N THR A 81 -16.82 8.20 -10.36
CA THR A 81 -15.51 8.12 -9.69
C THR A 81 -14.82 6.79 -9.98
N ALA A 82 -15.54 5.66 -9.81
CA ALA A 82 -14.99 4.34 -10.08
C ALA A 82 -14.58 4.15 -11.55
N LEU A 83 -15.40 4.61 -12.50
CA LEU A 83 -15.07 4.58 -13.93
C LEU A 83 -13.86 5.45 -14.27
N GLY A 84 -13.79 6.65 -13.68
CA GLY A 84 -12.65 7.56 -13.84
C GLY A 84 -11.35 6.95 -13.32
N LEU A 85 -11.39 6.29 -12.16
CA LEU A 85 -10.25 5.56 -11.61
C LEU A 85 -9.82 4.43 -12.54
N LEU A 86 -10.75 3.57 -12.96
CA LEU A 86 -10.46 2.45 -13.85
C LEU A 86 -9.78 2.90 -15.15
N ILE A 87 -10.35 3.91 -15.81
CA ILE A 87 -9.80 4.43 -17.07
C ILE A 87 -8.46 5.12 -16.80
N GLY A 88 -8.38 5.96 -15.76
CA GLY A 88 -7.18 6.71 -15.41
C GLY A 88 -5.99 5.79 -15.11
N THR A 89 -6.20 4.77 -14.28
CA THR A 89 -5.19 3.78 -13.91
C THR A 89 -4.74 2.98 -15.14
N TYR A 90 -5.67 2.54 -15.98
CA TYR A 90 -5.34 1.84 -17.23
C TYR A 90 -4.47 2.70 -18.17
N LEU A 91 -4.87 3.96 -18.40
CA LEU A 91 -4.11 4.87 -19.25
C LEU A 91 -2.73 5.21 -18.64
N ASN A 92 -2.65 5.36 -17.32
CA ASN A 92 -1.37 5.57 -16.63
C ASN A 92 -0.41 4.39 -16.87
N TRP A 93 -0.88 3.16 -16.67
CA TRP A 93 -0.09 1.96 -16.94
C TRP A 93 0.34 1.87 -18.41
N LEU A 94 -0.58 2.13 -19.33
CA LEU A 94 -0.34 2.03 -20.77
C LEU A 94 0.72 3.02 -21.24
N PHE A 95 0.64 4.28 -20.79
CA PHE A 95 1.50 5.35 -21.31
C PHE A 95 2.77 5.60 -20.48
N VAL A 96 2.70 5.41 -19.17
CA VAL A 96 3.76 5.83 -18.24
C VAL A 96 4.62 4.65 -17.79
N ALA A 97 4.03 3.54 -17.34
CA ALA A 97 4.76 2.49 -16.61
C ALA A 97 5.95 1.90 -17.41
N LYS A 98 5.73 1.50 -18.66
CA LYS A 98 6.80 0.92 -19.51
C LYS A 98 7.94 1.92 -19.77
N ARG A 99 7.58 3.18 -20.07
CA ARG A 99 8.58 4.23 -20.34
C ARG A 99 9.38 4.56 -19.09
N LEU A 100 8.68 4.71 -17.95
CA LEU A 100 9.31 5.00 -16.67
C LEU A 100 10.29 3.89 -16.28
N ARG A 101 9.92 2.61 -16.42
CA ARG A 101 10.84 1.50 -16.12
C ARG A 101 12.09 1.50 -17.01
N GLY A 102 11.92 1.76 -18.32
CA GLY A 102 13.06 1.85 -19.24
C GLY A 102 14.01 2.98 -18.87
N TYR A 103 13.49 4.17 -18.56
CA TYR A 103 14.31 5.31 -18.17
C TYR A 103 14.92 5.17 -16.78
N SER A 104 14.22 4.55 -15.81
CA SER A 104 14.78 4.32 -14.48
C SER A 104 15.95 3.36 -14.52
N TYR A 105 15.89 2.33 -15.37
CA TYR A 105 17.01 1.43 -15.62
C TYR A 105 18.25 2.19 -16.14
N LEU A 106 18.06 3.04 -17.16
CA LEU A 106 19.15 3.84 -17.74
C LEU A 106 19.69 4.91 -16.77
N ALA A 107 18.88 5.36 -15.83
CA ALA A 107 19.24 6.35 -14.81
C ALA A 107 19.85 5.71 -13.55
N GLY A 108 20.70 4.68 -13.73
CA GLY A 108 21.40 4.00 -12.63
C GLY A 108 20.56 2.94 -11.91
N ASP A 109 19.62 2.31 -12.61
CA ASP A 109 18.61 1.38 -12.05
C ASP A 109 17.89 1.92 -10.80
N ALA A 110 17.51 3.19 -10.87
CA ALA A 110 16.88 3.92 -9.79
C ALA A 110 15.66 3.15 -9.21
N ILE A 111 15.61 3.11 -7.88
CA ILE A 111 14.58 2.37 -7.12
C ILE A 111 13.45 3.28 -6.62
N THR A 112 13.65 4.60 -6.60
CA THR A 112 12.63 5.59 -6.21
C THR A 112 12.45 6.67 -7.28
N ILE A 113 11.29 7.36 -7.26
CA ILE A 113 11.04 8.50 -8.17
C ILE A 113 12.00 9.67 -7.93
N PRO A 114 12.30 10.10 -6.68
CA PRO A 114 13.29 11.15 -6.44
C PRO A 114 14.68 10.82 -6.99
N ASP A 115 15.13 9.57 -6.79
CA ASP A 115 16.41 9.09 -7.30
C ASP A 115 16.43 9.07 -8.83
N PHE A 116 15.36 8.56 -9.45
CA PHE A 116 15.18 8.58 -10.91
C PHE A 116 15.27 10.02 -11.46
N LEU A 117 14.55 10.98 -10.87
CA LEU A 117 14.56 12.37 -11.30
C LEU A 117 15.95 12.98 -11.15
N SER A 118 16.59 12.81 -9.99
CA SER A 118 17.94 13.32 -9.73
C SER A 118 18.96 12.79 -10.75
N ASN A 119 18.94 11.49 -11.04
CA ASN A 119 19.85 10.86 -11.99
C ASN A 119 19.52 11.26 -13.44
N ARG A 120 18.23 11.35 -13.78
CA ARG A 120 17.76 11.77 -15.11
C ARG A 120 18.19 13.20 -15.46
N PHE A 121 18.24 14.09 -14.47
CA PHE A 121 18.69 15.47 -14.61
C PHE A 121 20.18 15.66 -14.30
N LYS A 122 20.93 14.57 -14.03
CA LYS A 122 22.37 14.59 -13.72
C LYS A 122 22.71 15.56 -12.59
N GLU A 123 21.88 15.54 -11.56
CA GLU A 123 21.99 16.47 -10.47
C GLU A 123 23.19 16.16 -9.56
N GLU A 124 24.06 17.17 -9.37
CA GLU A 124 25.23 17.09 -8.47
C GLU A 124 24.88 17.40 -7.00
N LYS A 125 24.08 18.45 -6.74
CA LYS A 125 23.79 18.95 -5.38
C LYS A 125 22.59 18.29 -4.68
N LYS A 126 21.91 17.34 -5.34
CA LYS A 126 20.77 16.56 -4.82
C LYS A 126 19.57 17.38 -4.26
N VAL A 127 19.34 18.57 -4.78
CA VAL A 127 18.22 19.47 -4.42
C VAL A 127 16.86 18.91 -4.87
N ILE A 128 16.72 18.49 -6.13
CA ILE A 128 15.51 17.85 -6.69
C ILE A 128 15.18 16.60 -5.89
N MET A 129 16.19 15.77 -5.60
CA MET A 129 16.03 14.57 -4.79
C MET A 129 15.49 14.91 -3.40
N MET A 130 16.08 15.90 -2.71
CA MET A 130 15.69 16.30 -1.36
C MET A 130 14.26 16.84 -1.33
N ILE A 131 13.92 17.78 -2.22
CA ILE A 131 12.58 18.38 -2.29
C ILE A 131 11.54 17.30 -2.60
N SER A 132 11.80 16.45 -3.60
CA SER A 132 10.86 15.38 -3.99
C SER A 132 10.67 14.36 -2.88
N SER A 133 11.76 13.97 -2.19
CA SER A 133 11.69 13.02 -1.08
C SER A 133 10.94 13.60 0.11
N LEU A 134 11.18 14.88 0.45
CA LEU A 134 10.45 15.55 1.54
C LEU A 134 8.96 15.68 1.22
N PHE A 135 8.64 16.04 -0.03
CA PHE A 135 7.26 16.11 -0.50
C PHE A 135 6.58 14.74 -0.34
N ILE A 136 7.17 13.68 -0.89
CA ILE A 136 6.63 12.32 -0.75
C ILE A 136 6.45 11.96 0.72
N LEU A 137 7.47 12.18 1.57
CA LEU A 137 7.43 11.84 2.99
C LEU A 137 6.26 12.53 3.71
N VAL A 138 6.06 13.84 3.51
CA VAL A 138 4.98 14.59 4.16
C VAL A 138 3.61 14.07 3.73
N PHE A 139 3.37 13.95 2.42
CA PHE A 139 2.06 13.53 1.91
C PHE A 139 1.78 12.05 2.20
N PHE A 140 2.77 11.17 2.09
CA PHE A 140 2.61 9.75 2.47
C PHE A 140 2.40 9.58 3.97
N THR A 141 2.98 10.42 4.82
CA THR A 141 2.72 10.35 6.27
C THR A 141 1.26 10.65 6.59
N VAL A 142 0.68 11.68 5.98
CA VAL A 142 -0.75 12.00 6.12
C VAL A 142 -1.63 10.87 5.60
N TYR A 143 -1.28 10.34 4.41
CA TYR A 143 -1.99 9.22 3.79
C TYR A 143 -1.96 7.96 4.66
N ALA A 144 -0.78 7.52 5.11
CA ALA A 144 -0.62 6.34 5.96
C ALA A 144 -1.36 6.52 7.30
N SER A 145 -1.29 7.72 7.89
CA SER A 145 -2.04 8.05 9.11
C SER A 145 -3.55 7.87 8.90
N SER A 146 -4.08 8.26 7.74
CA SER A 146 -5.50 8.07 7.41
C SER A 146 -5.89 6.59 7.31
N CYS A 147 -4.99 5.72 6.86
CA CYS A 147 -5.23 4.28 6.82
C CYS A 147 -5.37 3.68 8.24
N PHE A 148 -4.54 4.13 9.19
CA PHE A 148 -4.69 3.69 10.59
C PHE A 148 -5.98 4.21 11.23
N VAL A 149 -6.43 5.42 10.88
CA VAL A 149 -7.74 5.94 11.29
C VAL A 149 -8.87 5.05 10.78
N THR A 150 -8.79 4.60 9.52
CA THR A 150 -9.76 3.67 8.92
C THR A 150 -9.83 2.36 9.70
N VAL A 151 -8.68 1.75 10.02
CA VAL A 151 -8.61 0.54 10.85
C VAL A 151 -9.23 0.79 12.22
N GLY A 152 -8.82 1.85 12.92
CA GLY A 152 -9.35 2.18 14.24
C GLY A 152 -10.87 2.34 14.24
N LYS A 153 -11.42 3.07 13.26
CA LYS A 153 -12.87 3.28 13.12
C LYS A 153 -13.60 1.98 12.81
N LEU A 154 -13.13 1.20 11.85
CA LEU A 154 -13.75 -0.06 11.44
C LEU A 154 -13.90 -1.01 12.64
N PHE A 155 -12.81 -1.29 13.33
CA PHE A 155 -12.80 -2.25 14.44
C PHE A 155 -13.50 -1.72 15.68
N ALA A 156 -13.42 -0.42 15.97
CA ALA A 156 -14.20 0.18 17.06
C ALA A 156 -15.71 0.04 16.83
N THR A 157 -16.18 0.25 15.60
CA THR A 157 -17.59 0.09 15.23
C THR A 157 -18.03 -1.37 15.27
N LEU A 158 -17.22 -2.31 14.77
CA LEU A 158 -17.58 -3.73 14.73
C LEU A 158 -17.65 -4.39 16.12
N PHE A 159 -16.69 -4.04 16.99
CA PHE A 159 -16.53 -4.72 18.28
C PHE A 159 -16.95 -3.88 19.49
N GLY A 160 -17.41 -2.63 19.27
CA GLY A 160 -17.73 -1.69 20.35
C GLY A 160 -16.53 -1.34 21.23
N ALA A 161 -15.33 -1.46 20.69
CA ALA A 161 -14.08 -1.28 21.42
C ALA A 161 -13.57 0.17 21.36
N ASN A 162 -12.58 0.49 22.19
CA ASN A 162 -11.95 1.81 22.17
C ASN A 162 -11.22 2.06 20.85
N TYR A 163 -11.56 3.16 20.18
CA TYR A 163 -10.97 3.58 18.91
C TYR A 163 -9.45 3.68 18.92
N HIS A 164 -8.87 4.35 19.93
CA HIS A 164 -7.42 4.54 20.00
C HIS A 164 -6.69 3.22 20.20
N LEU A 165 -7.26 2.31 21.00
CA LEU A 165 -6.68 0.98 21.21
C LEU A 165 -6.70 0.15 19.91
N MET A 166 -7.82 0.14 19.18
CA MET A 166 -7.93 -0.58 17.91
C MET A 166 -6.97 -0.02 16.84
N MET A 167 -6.84 1.30 16.78
CA MET A 167 -5.90 1.97 15.88
C MET A 167 -4.44 1.58 16.19
N ILE A 168 -4.03 1.62 17.47
CA ILE A 168 -2.67 1.30 17.88
C ILE A 168 -2.35 -0.18 17.62
N LEU A 169 -3.27 -1.09 17.95
CA LEU A 169 -3.08 -2.52 17.68
C LEU A 169 -2.97 -2.80 16.18
N GLY A 170 -3.81 -2.17 15.36
CA GLY A 170 -3.72 -2.27 13.91
C GLY A 170 -2.40 -1.74 13.36
N ALA A 171 -1.93 -0.59 13.86
CA ALA A 171 -0.64 -0.03 13.47
C ALA A 171 0.54 -0.95 13.85
N LEU A 172 0.55 -1.45 15.09
CA LEU A 172 1.59 -2.40 15.54
C LEU A 172 1.59 -3.67 14.70
N PHE A 173 0.42 -4.22 14.40
CA PHE A 173 0.28 -5.39 13.54
C PHE A 173 0.91 -5.14 12.17
N VAL A 174 0.51 -4.06 11.49
CA VAL A 174 1.01 -3.71 10.15
C VAL A 174 2.52 -3.48 10.17
N ILE A 175 3.02 -2.69 11.11
CA ILE A 175 4.45 -2.41 11.26
C ILE A 175 5.22 -3.71 11.46
N CYS A 176 4.77 -4.60 12.34
CA CYS A 176 5.48 -5.85 12.62
C CYS A 176 5.65 -6.73 11.38
N TYR A 177 4.57 -7.05 10.65
CA TYR A 177 4.71 -7.97 9.52
C TYR A 177 5.44 -7.32 8.33
N THR A 178 5.24 -6.02 8.09
CA THR A 178 5.92 -5.30 7.00
C THR A 178 7.43 -5.19 7.24
N PHE A 179 7.86 -4.88 8.47
CA PHE A 179 9.29 -4.83 8.80
C PHE A 179 9.97 -6.19 8.71
N ILE A 180 9.26 -7.26 9.04
CA ILE A 180 9.81 -8.63 8.99
C ILE A 180 9.93 -9.11 7.55
N GLY A 181 8.86 -8.95 6.76
CA GLY A 181 8.74 -9.60 5.46
C GLY A 181 9.20 -8.76 4.25
N GLY A 182 9.34 -7.45 4.41
CA GLY A 182 9.70 -6.52 3.32
C GLY A 182 8.70 -6.55 2.15
N PHE A 183 9.14 -6.02 1.00
CA PHE A 183 8.28 -5.85 -0.19
C PHE A 183 7.70 -7.16 -0.73
N LEU A 184 8.41 -8.30 -0.60
CA LEU A 184 7.89 -9.59 -1.06
C LEU A 184 6.71 -10.08 -0.23
N ALA A 185 6.75 -9.88 1.09
CA ALA A 185 5.64 -10.25 1.95
C ALA A 185 4.44 -9.36 1.71
N GLU A 186 4.65 -8.05 1.61
CA GLU A 186 3.60 -7.08 1.27
C GLU A 186 2.93 -7.45 -0.06
N SER A 187 3.70 -7.60 -1.14
CA SER A 187 3.14 -7.94 -2.45
C SER A 187 2.39 -9.28 -2.44
N ALA A 188 2.83 -10.25 -1.63
CA ALA A 188 2.16 -11.54 -1.50
C ALA A 188 0.88 -11.45 -0.66
N SER A 189 0.86 -10.63 0.40
CA SER A 189 -0.37 -10.36 1.16
C SER A 189 -1.37 -9.56 0.35
N ASP A 190 -0.92 -8.64 -0.50
CA ASP A 190 -1.79 -7.83 -1.35
C ASP A 190 -2.45 -8.62 -2.49
N PHE A 191 -1.80 -9.70 -2.93
CA PHE A 191 -2.35 -10.60 -3.96
C PHE A 191 -3.41 -11.56 -3.40
N MET A 192 -3.39 -11.82 -2.10
CA MET A 192 -4.29 -12.77 -1.41
C MET A 192 -5.65 -12.14 -1.14
#